data_AF-A0A842LSH7-F1
#
_entry.id   AF-A0A842LSH7-F1
#
_cell.length_a   1.000
_cell.length_b   1.000
_cell.length_c   1.000
_cell.angle_alpha   90.00
_cell.angle_beta   90.00
_cell.angle_gamma   90.00
#
_symmetry.space_group_name_H-M   'P 1'
#
loop_
_entity.id
_entity.type
_entity.pdbx_description
1 polymer ?
#
loop_
_entity_poly.entity_id
_entity_poly.type
_entity_poly.pdbx_seq_one_letter_code
_entity_poly.pdbx_strand_id
1 'polypeptide(L)' 'MPSERELCDFHAEAVRRIKEHFEVWKQRKGICWKDYLREITRNERTGVWVKEAAEYLIRESR' A
#
# COMPACT_ATOMS: atom_id res chain seq x y z
N MET A 1 -8.61 18.45 -2.97
CA MET A 1 -8.20 17.06 -3.18
C MET A 1 -6.72 17.11 -3.53
N PRO A 2 -5.80 16.55 -2.72
CA PRO A 2 -4.40 16.59 -3.11
C PRO A 2 -4.25 15.66 -4.32
N SER A 3 -4.08 16.31 -5.47
CA SER A 3 -3.49 15.74 -6.68
C SER A 3 -2.05 15.31 -6.37
N GLU A 4 -1.48 14.39 -7.17
CA GLU A 4 -0.16 13.72 -7.13
C GLU A 4 1.12 14.54 -6.73
N ARG A 5 0.99 15.80 -6.34
CA ARG A 5 2.10 16.66 -5.93
C ARG A 5 2.41 16.43 -4.45
N GLU A 6 3.41 15.56 -4.28
CA GLU A 6 4.24 15.35 -3.09
C GLU A 6 3.55 14.60 -1.96
N LEU A 7 3.42 13.28 -2.12
CA LEU A 7 3.48 12.40 -0.95
C LEU A 7 4.70 12.83 -0.12
N CYS A 8 4.51 13.05 1.19
CA CYS A 8 5.66 13.33 2.05
C CYS A 8 6.61 12.12 2.06
N ASP A 9 7.85 12.32 2.48
CA ASP A 9 8.89 11.28 2.45
C ASP A 9 8.43 9.96 3.09
N PHE A 10 7.65 10.03 4.18
CA PHE A 10 7.10 8.86 4.85
C PHE A 10 6.05 8.11 4.03
N HIS A 11 5.15 8.83 3.35
CA HIS A 11 4.16 8.20 2.47
C HIS A 11 4.79 7.67 1.19
N ALA A 12 5.77 8.38 0.61
CA ALA A 12 6.51 7.91 -0.55
C ALA A 12 7.28 6.62 -0.25
N GLU A 13 7.98 6.57 0.88
CA GLU A 13 8.67 5.37 1.37
C GLU A 13 7.69 4.24 1.69
N ALA A 14 6.53 4.55 2.28
CA ALA A 14 5.50 3.54 2.53
C ALA A 14 4.97 2.92 1.23
N VAL A 15 4.68 3.73 0.20
CA VAL A 15 4.27 3.24 -1.12
C VAL A 15 5.36 2.36 -1.75
N ARG A 16 6.63 2.77 -1.66
CA ARG A 16 7.76 1.96 -2.15
C ARG A 16 7.80 0.60 -1.47
N ARG A 17 7.73 0.56 -0.14
CA ARG A 17 7.73 -0.69 0.65
C ARG A 17 6.53 -1.57 0.34
N ILE A 18 5.34 -1.00 0.17
CA ILE A 18 4.13 -1.76 -0.22
C ILE A 18 4.36 -2.49 -1.54
N LYS A 19 4.90 -1.79 -2.56
CA LYS A 19 5.19 -2.39 -3.87
C LYS A 19 6.24 -3.50 -3.78
N GLU A 20 7.30 -3.31 -3.00
CA GLU A 20 8.35 -4.32 -2.81
C GLU A 20 7.83 -5.57 -2.09
N HIS A 21 7.07 -5.39 -1.02
CA HIS A 21 6.51 -6.51 -0.27
C HIS A 21 5.41 -7.25 -1.04
N PHE A 22 4.69 -6.56 -1.93
CA PHE A 22 3.69 -7.21 -2.78
C PHE A 22 4.29 -8.32 -3.64
N GLU A 23 5.44 -8.11 -4.27
CA GLU A 23 6.05 -9.14 -5.12
C GLU A 23 6.37 -10.42 -4.32
N VAL A 24 6.79 -10.26 -3.06
CA VAL A 24 7.01 -11.39 -2.15
C VAL A 24 5.69 -12.11 -1.84
N TRP A 25 4.60 -11.38 -1.58
CA TRP A 25 3.30 -11.97 -1.29
C TRP A 25 2.67 -12.61 -2.53
N LYS A 26 2.85 -12.00 -3.70
CA LYS A 26 2.41 -12.54 -4.99
C LYS A 26 3.11 -13.86 -5.28
N GLN A 27 4.44 -13.94 -5.10
CA GLN A 27 5.19 -15.18 -5.32
C GLN A 27 4.83 -16.27 -4.29
N ARG A 28 4.63 -15.92 -3.02
CA ARG A 28 4.40 -16.90 -1.95
C ARG A 28 2.94 -17.33 -1.79
N LYS A 29 1.98 -16.44 -2.07
CA LYS A 29 0.55 -16.66 -1.83
C LYS A 29 -0.31 -16.61 -3.09
N GLY A 30 0.23 -16.17 -4.24
CA GLY A 30 -0.55 -15.98 -5.45
C GLY A 30 -1.62 -14.88 -5.34
N ILE A 31 -1.48 -13.97 -4.37
CA ILE A 31 -2.48 -12.93 -4.11
C ILE A 31 -2.43 -11.81 -5.15
N CYS A 32 -3.59 -11.26 -5.49
CA CYS A 32 -3.68 -10.11 -6.39
C CYS A 32 -3.45 -8.79 -5.64
N TRP A 33 -3.10 -7.73 -6.38
CA TRP A 33 -2.75 -6.41 -5.82
C TRP A 33 -3.84 -5.85 -4.88
N LYS A 34 -5.11 -5.94 -5.29
CA LYS A 34 -6.24 -5.42 -4.51
C LYS A 34 -6.46 -6.16 -3.19
N ASP A 35 -6.29 -7.47 -3.20
CA ASP A 35 -6.45 -8.30 -2.00
C ASP A 35 -5.28 -8.07 -1.03
N TYR A 36 -4.07 -7.91 -1.55
CA TYR A 36 -2.91 -7.52 -0.76
C TYR A 36 -3.12 -6.18 -0.04
N LEU A 37 -3.56 -5.14 -0.76
CA LEU A 37 -3.84 -3.83 -0.16
C LEU A 37 -4.95 -3.92 0.92
N ARG A 38 -5.94 -4.79 0.75
CA ARG A 38 -6.98 -5.06 1.76
C ARG A 38 -6.45 -5.81 2.98
N GLU A 39 -5.54 -6.77 2.80
CA GLU A 39 -4.93 -7.49 3.92
C GLU A 39 -4.06 -6.57 4.78
N ILE A 40 -3.24 -5.70 4.17
CA ILE A 40 -2.37 -4.80 4.93
C ILE A 40 -3.13 -3.70 5.67
N THR A 41 -4.23 -3.20 5.10
CA THR A 41 -5.10 -2.18 5.75
C THR A 41 -5.85 -2.75 6.94
N ARG A 42 -6.31 -4.01 6.85
CA ARG A 42 -7.00 -4.71 7.95
C ARG A 42 -6.07 -5.17 9.06
N ASN A 43 -4.77 -5.30 8.80
CA ASN A 43 -3.82 -5.76 9.80
C ASN A 43 -3.51 -4.66 10.81
N GLU A 44 -3.89 -4.88 12.07
CA GLU A 44 -3.69 -3.93 13.18
C GLU A 44 -2.22 -3.63 13.45
N ARG A 45 -1.31 -4.57 13.13
CA ARG A 45 0.14 -4.40 13.28
C ARG A 45 0.78 -3.56 12.18
N THR A 46 0.05 -3.27 11.10
CA THR A 46 0.53 -2.40 10.03
C THR A 46 0.56 -0.96 10.54
N GLY A 47 1.71 -0.30 10.39
CA GLY A 47 1.88 1.10 10.78
C GLY A 47 0.95 2.03 10.01
N VAL A 48 0.59 3.16 10.64
CA VAL A 48 -0.38 4.13 10.11
C VAL A 48 -0.01 4.63 8.71
N TRP A 49 1.27 4.94 8.46
CA TRP A 49 1.76 5.40 7.16
C TRP A 49 1.52 4.39 6.03
N VAL A 50 1.69 3.09 6.33
CA VAL A 50 1.46 2.02 5.36
C VAL A 50 -0.03 1.82 5.10
N LYS A 51 -0.88 1.99 6.12
CA LYS A 51 -2.34 1.94 5.95
C LYS A 51 -2.84 3.08 5.09
N GLU A 52 -2.42 4.31 5.39
CA GLU A 52 -2.79 5.51 4.61
C GLU A 52 -2.29 5.42 3.16
N ALA A 53 -1.04 4.99 2.95
CA ALA A 53 -0.50 4.76 1.62
C ALA A 53 -1.27 3.67 0.85
N ALA A 54 -1.66 2.59 1.52
CA ALA A 54 -2.47 1.53 0.92
C ALA A 54 -3.87 2.04 0.53
N GLU A 55 -4.52 2.83 1.38
CA GLU A 55 -5.80 3.46 1.07
C GLU A 55 -5.70 4.43 -0.13
N TYR A 56 -4.63 5.21 -0.20
CA TYR A 56 -4.33 6.05 -1.35
C TYR A 56 -4.22 5.22 -2.64
N LEU A 57 -3.44 4.14 -2.63
CA LEU A 57 -3.28 3.24 -3.77
C LEU A 57 -4.59 2.55 -4.20
N ILE A 58 -5.49 2.23 -3.25
CA ILE A 58 -6.81 1.68 -3.55
C ILE A 58 -7.68 2.72 -4.28
N ARG A 59 -7.59 4.00 -3.89
CA ARG A 59 -8.36 5.10 -4.49
C ARG A 59 -7.87 5.45 -5.89
N GLU A 60 -6.55 5.46 -6.10
CA GLU A 60 -5.92 5.72 -7.41
C GLU A 60 -6.13 4.57 -8.42
N SER A 61 -6.22 3.32 -7.95
CA SER A 61 -6.42 2.15 -8.80
C SER A 61 -7.88 1.96 -9.26
N ARG A 62 -8.72 2.98 -9.16
CA ARG A 62 -10.17 2.93 -9.44
C ARG A 62 -10.52 3.71 -10.70
#